data_AF-K1Q400-F1
#
_entry.id   AF-K1Q400-F1
#
_cell.length_a   1.000
_cell.length_b   1.000
_cell.length_c   1.000
_cell.angle_alpha   90.00
_cell.angle_beta   90.00
_cell.angle_gamma   90.00
#
_symmetry.space_group_name_H-M   'P 1'
#
loop_
_entity.id
_entity.type
_entity.pdbx_description
1 polymer ?
#
loop_
_entity_poly.entity_id
_entity_poly.type
_entity_poly.pdbx_seq_one_letter_code
_entity_poly.pdbx_strand_id
1 'polypeptide(L)'
;MRSVEKGMWQKTKNFCLFDYSVFELKGKVLCIFGKGATGSEVARLATAFGLKVYFAERKHSAKVRQGYIDFDQALKMADIVSLHLPLNEETQSLFSTREFALMKPSAFLVNVARGQIVDQQALVVALKEKKIAGAALDVIDREPPSIEIEKHPLLKEIANDSCNLVVSPHIAWLGSQSIATLLGQCMENIEQFHKGTPVRTV
;
A
#
# COMPACT_ATOMS: atom_id res chain seq x y z
N MET A 1 -2.61 19.11 4.23
CA MET A 1 -3.63 19.82 3.42
C MET A 1 -4.85 20.19 4.26
N ARG A 2 -5.50 19.23 4.94
CA ARG A 2 -6.66 19.47 5.84
C ARG A 2 -6.46 20.58 6.89
N SER A 3 -5.29 20.64 7.53
CA SER A 3 -4.99 21.72 8.51
C SER A 3 -5.00 23.12 7.91
N VAL A 4 -4.64 23.25 6.64
CA VAL A 4 -4.68 24.52 5.90
C VAL A 4 -6.12 24.85 5.50
N GLU A 5 -6.88 23.87 4.98
CA GLU A 5 -8.30 24.02 4.63
C GLU A 5 -9.17 24.44 5.82
N LYS A 6 -8.90 23.87 7.01
CA LYS A 6 -9.59 24.20 8.27
C LYS A 6 -9.14 25.54 8.89
N GLY A 7 -8.23 26.25 8.24
CA GLY A 7 -7.74 27.53 8.71
C GLY A 7 -6.79 27.45 9.91
N MET A 8 -6.24 26.27 10.24
CA MET A 8 -5.44 26.08 11.46
C MET A 8 -4.09 26.79 11.38
N TRP A 9 -3.49 26.87 10.19
CA TRP A 9 -2.21 27.53 9.99
C TRP A 9 -2.31 29.06 10.18
N GLN A 10 -3.38 29.68 9.69
CA GLN A 10 -3.63 31.11 9.84
C GLN A 10 -3.93 31.51 11.29
N LYS A 11 -4.36 30.54 12.12
CA LYS A 11 -4.70 30.74 13.54
C LYS A 11 -3.52 30.55 14.49
N THR A 12 -2.42 29.94 14.04
CA THR A 12 -1.24 29.76 14.89
C THR A 12 -0.36 31.01 14.89
N LYS A 13 0.37 31.21 15.99
CA LYS A 13 1.40 32.25 16.09
C LYS A 13 2.76 31.81 15.53
N ASN A 14 2.91 30.51 15.23
CA ASN A 14 4.14 29.93 14.69
C ASN A 14 4.12 29.96 13.16
N PHE A 15 5.31 29.96 12.54
CA PHE A 15 5.43 29.88 11.08
C PHE A 15 5.01 28.50 10.52
N CYS A 16 4.89 27.46 11.36
CA CYS A 16 4.50 26.10 10.98
C CYS A 16 3.58 25.44 12.02
N LEU A 17 2.99 24.30 11.64
CA LEU A 17 2.21 23.43 12.53
C LEU A 17 3.05 22.23 12.97
N PHE A 18 2.81 21.77 14.21
CA PHE A 18 3.44 20.59 14.81
C PHE A 18 2.39 19.51 15.15
N ASP A 19 1.25 19.54 14.46
CA ASP A 19 0.09 18.66 14.65
C ASP A 19 0.35 17.21 14.24
N TYR A 20 1.36 16.97 13.40
CA TYR A 20 1.76 15.63 12.96
C TYR A 20 3.27 15.41 13.11
N SER A 21 3.65 14.18 13.45
CA SER A 21 5.04 13.76 13.42
C SER A 21 5.50 13.59 11.98
N VAL A 22 6.64 14.20 11.65
CA VAL A 22 7.29 14.10 10.33
C VAL A 22 8.60 13.35 10.51
N PHE A 23 8.90 12.41 9.60
CA PHE A 23 10.15 11.66 9.63
C PHE A 23 10.80 11.63 8.25
N GLU A 24 12.13 11.54 8.25
CA GLU A 24 12.93 11.38 7.04
C GLU A 24 12.92 9.91 6.58
N LEU A 25 12.92 9.69 5.27
CA LEU A 25 13.03 8.35 4.69
C LEU A 25 14.41 7.72 4.90
N LYS A 26 15.46 8.54 4.91
CA LYS A 26 16.84 8.06 5.01
C LYS A 26 17.04 7.23 6.29
N GLY A 27 17.55 6.02 6.13
CA GLY A 27 17.82 5.09 7.22
C GLY A 27 16.60 4.31 7.74
N LYS A 28 15.38 4.63 7.27
CA LYS A 28 14.15 3.88 7.61
C LYS A 28 14.11 2.54 6.91
N VAL A 29 13.38 1.61 7.51
CA VAL A 29 13.20 0.25 7.01
C VAL A 29 11.93 0.16 6.19
N LEU A 30 12.08 -0.20 4.91
CA LEU A 30 10.97 -0.58 4.03
C LEU A 30 10.96 -2.11 3.87
N CYS A 31 9.86 -2.74 4.31
CA CYS A 31 9.61 -4.14 4.09
C CYS A 31 8.58 -4.32 2.96
N ILE A 32 9.01 -5.01 1.90
CA ILE A 32 8.22 -5.25 0.70
C ILE A 32 7.69 -6.68 0.72
N PHE A 33 6.38 -6.82 0.62
CA PHE A 33 5.70 -8.10 0.50
C PHE A 33 5.37 -8.30 -0.98
N GLY A 34 6.12 -9.18 -1.65
CA GLY A 34 6.01 -9.45 -3.09
C GLY A 34 7.18 -8.90 -3.89
N LYS A 35 8.15 -9.76 -4.21
CA LYS A 35 9.32 -9.45 -5.05
C LYS A 35 9.05 -9.73 -6.53
N GLY A 36 8.01 -9.12 -7.08
CA GLY A 36 7.70 -9.15 -8.51
C GLY A 36 8.34 -7.98 -9.26
N ALA A 37 7.84 -7.67 -10.46
CA ALA A 37 8.28 -6.51 -11.23
C ALA A 37 8.10 -5.19 -10.44
N THR A 38 6.88 -4.94 -9.94
CA THR A 38 6.57 -3.71 -9.19
C THR A 38 7.34 -3.61 -7.88
N GLY A 39 7.35 -4.67 -7.07
CA GLY A 39 8.06 -4.66 -5.78
C GLY A 39 9.58 -4.50 -5.93
N SER A 40 10.17 -5.04 -7.01
CA SER A 40 11.60 -4.86 -7.29
C SER A 40 11.92 -3.43 -7.73
N GLU A 41 11.06 -2.80 -8.51
CA GLU A 41 11.24 -1.41 -8.93
C GLU A 41 11.05 -0.43 -7.76
N VAL A 42 10.07 -0.69 -6.89
CA VAL A 42 9.90 0.06 -5.64
C VAL A 42 11.15 -0.07 -4.75
N ALA A 43 11.73 -1.28 -4.63
CA ALA A 43 12.97 -1.47 -3.89
C ALA A 43 14.12 -0.62 -4.45
N ARG A 44 14.31 -0.63 -5.78
CA ARG A 44 15.35 0.13 -6.47
C ARG A 44 15.22 1.63 -6.20
N LEU A 45 14.01 2.17 -6.33
CA LEU A 45 13.72 3.58 -6.07
C LEU A 45 13.91 3.92 -4.59
N ALA A 46 13.37 3.11 -3.68
CA ALA A 46 13.47 3.33 -2.23
C ALA A 46 14.93 3.33 -1.74
N THR A 47 15.79 2.47 -2.29
CA THR A 47 17.22 2.49 -1.98
C THR A 47 17.88 3.82 -2.39
N ALA A 48 17.47 4.41 -3.51
CA ALA A 48 17.98 5.72 -3.94
C ALA A 48 17.59 6.85 -2.97
N PHE A 49 16.46 6.73 -2.25
CA PHE A 49 16.06 7.62 -1.16
C PHE A 49 16.72 7.29 0.19
N GLY A 50 17.62 6.30 0.23
CA GLY A 50 18.36 5.93 1.44
C GLY A 50 17.60 5.03 2.41
N LEU A 51 16.49 4.40 1.98
CA LEU A 51 15.82 3.38 2.79
C LEU A 51 16.62 2.07 2.82
N LYS A 52 16.52 1.36 3.94
CA LYS A 52 16.96 -0.04 4.07
C LYS A 52 15.82 -0.94 3.61
N VAL A 53 15.99 -1.60 2.48
CA VAL A 53 14.92 -2.39 1.85
C VAL A 53 15.09 -3.88 2.16
N TYR A 54 14.00 -4.54 2.56
CA TYR A 54 13.95 -5.97 2.80
C TYR A 54 12.72 -6.58 2.12
N PHE A 55 12.87 -7.79 1.59
CA PHE A 55 11.75 -8.56 1.06
C PHE A 55 11.26 -9.56 2.11
N ALA A 56 9.96 -9.54 2.40
CA ALA A 56 9.36 -10.48 3.34
C ALA A 56 9.07 -11.83 2.67
N GLU A 57 9.34 -12.91 3.39
CA GLU A 57 8.91 -14.24 3.01
C GLU A 57 7.39 -14.41 3.13
N ARG A 58 6.83 -15.46 2.52
CA ARG A 58 5.44 -15.85 2.71
C ARG A 58 5.15 -16.17 4.18
N LYS A 59 3.96 -15.82 4.63
CA LYS A 59 3.46 -16.17 5.97
C LYS A 59 3.45 -17.70 6.11
N HIS A 60 3.91 -18.19 7.26
CA HIS A 60 4.03 -19.62 7.58
C HIS A 60 5.01 -20.42 6.69
N SER A 61 5.91 -19.77 5.96
CA SER A 61 6.96 -20.50 5.24
C SER A 61 7.87 -21.24 6.23
N ALA A 62 8.11 -22.54 5.98
CA ALA A 62 8.99 -23.35 6.82
C ALA A 62 10.47 -22.93 6.74
N LYS A 63 10.85 -22.24 5.67
CA LYS A 63 12.21 -21.75 5.43
C LYS A 63 12.16 -20.37 4.79
N VAL A 64 13.08 -19.50 5.19
CA VAL A 64 13.27 -18.18 4.59
C VAL A 64 14.20 -18.32 3.39
N ARG A 65 13.74 -17.92 2.20
CA ARG A 65 14.56 -17.93 0.97
C ARG A 65 15.74 -16.96 1.09
N GLN A 66 16.83 -17.25 0.38
CA GLN A 66 17.99 -16.36 0.35
C GLN A 66 17.59 -14.95 -0.15
N GLY A 67 18.00 -13.92 0.59
CA GLY A 67 17.66 -12.53 0.29
C GLY A 67 16.26 -12.11 0.73
N TYR A 68 15.56 -12.94 1.52
CA TYR A 68 14.33 -12.61 2.21
C TYR A 68 14.55 -12.58 3.73
N ILE A 69 13.58 -12.01 4.44
CA ILE A 69 13.47 -12.07 5.90
C ILE A 69 12.16 -12.75 6.29
N ASP A 70 12.10 -13.31 7.50
CA ASP A 70 10.89 -13.91 8.03
C ASP A 70 9.70 -12.92 8.03
N PHE A 71 8.50 -13.42 7.80
CA PHE A 71 7.27 -12.62 7.68
C PHE A 71 7.01 -11.78 8.93
N ASP A 72 7.07 -12.38 10.12
CA ASP A 72 6.79 -11.68 11.38
C ASP A 72 7.95 -10.74 11.75
N GLN A 73 9.20 -11.15 11.45
CA GLN A 73 10.35 -10.27 11.61
C GLN A 73 10.23 -9.01 10.75
N ALA A 74 9.77 -9.13 9.50
CA ALA A 74 9.54 -8.00 8.61
C ALA A 74 8.55 -7.01 9.21
N LEU A 75 7.42 -7.47 9.75
CA LEU A 75 6.41 -6.61 10.37
C LEU A 75 6.98 -5.86 11.59
N LYS A 76 7.71 -6.55 12.46
CA LYS A 76 8.29 -5.96 13.68
C LYS A 76 9.32 -4.87 13.40
N MET A 77 10.10 -5.02 12.32
CA MET A 77 11.19 -4.09 12.01
C MET A 77 10.81 -2.99 11.02
N ALA A 78 9.73 -3.13 10.27
CA ALA A 78 9.30 -2.17 9.26
C ALA A 78 8.94 -0.81 9.86
N ASP A 79 9.45 0.26 9.25
CA ASP A 79 8.88 1.60 9.38
C ASP A 79 7.82 1.83 8.29
N ILE A 80 7.97 1.17 7.13
CA ILE A 80 7.01 1.17 6.03
C ILE A 80 6.84 -0.27 5.56
N VAL A 81 5.59 -0.70 5.43
CA VAL A 81 5.19 -1.96 4.80
C VAL A 81 4.56 -1.63 3.45
N SER A 82 5.03 -2.25 2.36
CA SER A 82 4.47 -2.06 1.03
C SER A 82 4.07 -3.38 0.38
N LEU A 83 2.82 -3.45 -0.10
CA LEU A 83 2.20 -4.66 -0.62
C LEU A 83 2.21 -4.69 -2.16
N HIS A 84 2.78 -5.76 -2.70
CA HIS A 84 2.90 -6.04 -4.14
C HIS A 84 2.62 -7.54 -4.42
N LEU A 85 1.61 -8.09 -3.74
CA LEU A 85 1.22 -9.49 -3.83
C LEU A 85 0.03 -9.66 -4.79
N PRO A 86 -0.08 -10.80 -5.51
CA PRO A 86 -1.36 -11.19 -6.11
C PRO A 86 -2.37 -11.51 -5.01
N LEU A 87 -3.67 -11.38 -5.33
CA LEU A 87 -4.75 -11.89 -4.48
C LEU A 87 -4.99 -13.37 -4.78
N ASN A 88 -4.95 -14.20 -3.75
CA ASN A 88 -5.31 -15.62 -3.76
C ASN A 88 -5.74 -16.04 -2.34
N GLU A 89 -6.00 -17.33 -2.13
CA GLU A 89 -6.42 -17.87 -0.82
C GLU A 89 -5.39 -17.64 0.29
N GLU A 90 -4.09 -17.64 -0.02
CA GLU A 90 -3.02 -17.40 0.96
C GLU A 90 -2.88 -15.91 1.33
N THR A 91 -3.27 -15.01 0.43
CA THR A 91 -3.07 -13.56 0.60
C THR A 91 -4.34 -12.79 0.94
N GLN A 92 -5.51 -13.42 0.85
CA GLN A 92 -6.78 -12.83 1.28
C GLN A 92 -6.74 -12.57 2.79
N SER A 93 -7.03 -11.32 3.18
CA SER A 93 -6.96 -10.86 4.57
C SER A 93 -5.64 -11.18 5.27
N LEU A 94 -4.54 -11.24 4.51
CA LEU A 94 -3.19 -11.52 5.01
C LEU A 94 -2.78 -10.54 6.10
N PHE A 95 -3.18 -9.27 5.97
CA PHE A 95 -3.01 -8.22 6.97
C PHE A 95 -4.33 -8.01 7.71
N SER A 96 -4.41 -8.54 8.93
CA SER A 96 -5.52 -8.34 9.86
C SER A 96 -5.00 -7.99 11.25
N THR A 97 -5.82 -8.14 12.28
CA THR A 97 -5.57 -7.69 13.67
C THR A 97 -4.21 -8.14 14.21
N ARG A 98 -3.81 -9.40 13.94
CA ARG A 98 -2.53 -9.95 14.41
C ARG A 98 -1.35 -9.23 13.77
N GLU A 99 -1.38 -9.05 12.45
CA GLU A 99 -0.29 -8.42 11.71
C GLU A 99 -0.12 -6.96 12.13
N PHE A 100 -1.23 -6.22 12.29
CA PHE A 100 -1.17 -4.85 12.78
C PHE A 100 -0.64 -4.74 14.21
N ALA A 101 -0.90 -5.73 15.07
CA ALA A 101 -0.36 -5.76 16.43
C ALA A 101 1.16 -6.03 16.47
N LEU A 102 1.74 -6.62 15.42
CA LEU A 102 3.18 -6.87 15.32
C LEU A 102 3.95 -5.68 14.76
N MET A 103 3.28 -4.76 14.07
CA MET A 103 3.89 -3.58 13.48
C MET A 103 4.25 -2.54 14.55
N LYS A 104 5.17 -1.63 14.22
CA LYS A 104 5.46 -0.50 15.08
C LYS A 104 4.27 0.47 15.10
N PRO A 105 3.97 1.12 16.24
CA PRO A 105 3.01 2.23 16.29
C PRO A 105 3.34 3.38 15.33
N SER A 106 4.62 3.54 14.97
CA SER A 106 5.09 4.53 14.00
C SER A 106 5.04 4.07 12.54
N ALA A 107 4.67 2.82 12.26
CA ALA A 107 4.77 2.23 10.93
C ALA A 107 3.64 2.68 10.00
N PHE A 108 3.91 2.69 8.70
CA PHE A 108 2.92 2.97 7.66
C PHE A 108 2.66 1.74 6.80
N LEU A 109 1.40 1.54 6.42
CA LEU A 109 1.00 0.54 5.43
C LEU A 109 0.76 1.21 4.07
N VAL A 110 1.31 0.64 3.00
CA VAL A 110 1.01 1.04 1.60
C VAL A 110 0.47 -0.16 0.84
N ASN A 111 -0.74 -0.05 0.29
CA ASN A 111 -1.32 -1.08 -0.56
C ASN A 111 -1.70 -0.52 -1.94
N VAL A 112 -0.97 -0.94 -2.96
CA VAL A 112 -1.25 -0.66 -4.38
C VAL A 112 -1.44 -1.95 -5.19
N ALA A 113 -1.74 -3.05 -4.49
CA ALA A 113 -1.89 -4.38 -5.08
C ALA A 113 -3.37 -4.73 -5.27
N ARG A 114 -4.01 -5.29 -4.23
CA ARG A 114 -5.43 -5.65 -4.20
C ARG A 114 -5.99 -5.34 -2.82
N GLY A 115 -7.18 -4.75 -2.74
CA GLY A 115 -7.72 -4.31 -1.45
C GLY A 115 -8.04 -5.45 -0.49
N GLN A 116 -8.50 -6.59 -1.02
CA GLN A 116 -8.83 -7.79 -0.21
C GLN A 116 -7.62 -8.47 0.45
N ILE A 117 -6.39 -8.01 0.20
CA ILE A 117 -5.20 -8.47 0.95
C ILE A 117 -5.22 -7.95 2.39
N VAL A 118 -5.92 -6.83 2.62
CA VAL A 118 -6.03 -6.18 3.92
C VAL A 118 -7.46 -6.31 4.42
N ASP A 119 -7.60 -6.80 5.65
CA ASP A 119 -8.87 -6.70 6.38
C ASP A 119 -9.13 -5.23 6.74
N GLN A 120 -10.10 -4.62 6.07
CA GLN A 120 -10.37 -3.20 6.23
C GLN A 120 -10.92 -2.85 7.60
N GLN A 121 -11.70 -3.74 8.22
CA GLN A 121 -12.24 -3.48 9.56
C GLN A 121 -11.11 -3.53 10.59
N ALA A 122 -10.20 -4.50 10.46
CA ALA A 122 -8.99 -4.56 11.27
C ALA A 122 -8.08 -3.33 11.04
N LEU A 123 -7.97 -2.84 9.81
CA LEU A 123 -7.20 -1.64 9.49
C LEU A 123 -7.78 -0.39 10.17
N VAL A 124 -9.11 -0.21 10.14
CA VAL A 124 -9.78 0.92 10.82
C VAL A 124 -9.50 0.87 12.32
N VAL A 125 -9.61 -0.30 12.95
CA VAL A 125 -9.30 -0.47 14.37
C VAL A 125 -7.84 -0.15 14.64
N ALA A 126 -6.91 -0.69 13.85
CA ALA A 126 -5.48 -0.45 14.01
C ALA A 126 -5.12 1.04 13.91
N LEU A 127 -5.74 1.78 13.00
CA LEU A 127 -5.53 3.22 12.83
C LEU A 127 -6.12 4.02 14.00
N LYS A 128 -7.36 3.71 14.42
CA LYS A 128 -8.02 4.40 15.54
C LYS A 128 -7.31 4.16 16.87
N GLU A 129 -6.83 2.95 17.10
CA GLU A 129 -6.07 2.56 18.28
C GLU A 129 -4.58 2.92 18.21
N LYS A 130 -4.13 3.56 17.11
CA LYS A 130 -2.73 3.94 16.89
C LYS A 130 -1.76 2.76 16.99
N LYS A 131 -2.18 1.57 16.57
CA LYS A 131 -1.31 0.39 16.38
C LYS A 131 -0.33 0.60 15.23
N ILE A 132 -0.72 1.42 14.26
CA ILE A 132 0.12 1.92 13.17
C ILE A 132 -0.12 3.43 13.01
N ALA A 133 0.83 4.13 12.40
CA ALA A 133 0.79 5.60 12.28
C ALA A 133 -0.15 6.06 11.16
N GLY A 134 -0.31 5.25 10.11
CA GLY A 134 -1.16 5.59 8.98
C GLY A 134 -1.16 4.54 7.88
N ALA A 135 -2.05 4.73 6.90
CA ALA A 135 -2.11 3.89 5.71
C ALA A 135 -2.39 4.70 4.44
N ALA A 136 -1.82 4.26 3.33
CA ALA A 136 -2.08 4.78 1.99
C ALA A 136 -2.49 3.63 1.05
N LEU A 137 -3.69 3.70 0.50
CA LEU A 137 -4.25 2.65 -0.33
C LEU A 137 -4.65 3.21 -1.70
N ASP A 138 -4.30 2.53 -2.78
CA ASP A 138 -4.90 2.79 -4.10
C ASP A 138 -6.06 1.83 -4.40
N VAL A 139 -6.24 0.82 -3.54
CA VAL A 139 -7.19 -0.28 -3.72
C VAL A 139 -7.98 -0.53 -2.44
N ILE A 140 -9.24 -0.93 -2.61
CA ILE A 140 -10.18 -1.34 -1.57
C ILE A 140 -10.80 -2.70 -1.94
N ASP A 141 -11.52 -3.30 -0.99
CA ASP A 141 -12.01 -4.68 -1.05
C ASP A 141 -13.12 -4.86 -2.09
N ARG A 142 -13.93 -3.82 -2.31
CA ARG A 142 -14.95 -3.75 -3.34
C ARG A 142 -14.81 -2.47 -4.15
N GLU A 143 -14.58 -2.65 -5.45
CA GLU A 143 -14.39 -1.55 -6.40
C GLU A 143 -15.32 -1.72 -7.61
N PRO A 144 -16.08 -0.68 -7.99
CA PRO A 144 -16.26 0.58 -7.26
C PRO A 144 -16.94 0.36 -5.88
N PRO A 145 -16.68 1.25 -4.90
CA PRO A 145 -17.34 1.17 -3.61
C PRO A 145 -18.85 1.43 -3.74
N SER A 146 -19.62 1.05 -2.72
CA SER A 146 -21.02 1.43 -2.63
C SER A 146 -21.17 2.95 -2.67
N ILE A 147 -22.27 3.44 -3.28
CA ILE A 147 -22.63 4.85 -3.24
C ILE A 147 -22.92 5.35 -1.81
N GLU A 148 -23.31 4.43 -0.93
CA GLU A 148 -23.53 4.69 0.48
C GLU A 148 -22.21 4.66 1.26
N ILE A 149 -21.47 5.77 1.22
CA ILE A 149 -20.14 5.92 1.85
C ILE A 149 -20.14 5.53 3.34
N GLU A 150 -21.20 5.87 4.08
CA GLU A 150 -21.33 5.56 5.51
C GLU A 150 -21.31 4.06 5.83
N LYS A 151 -21.66 3.21 4.87
CA LYS A 151 -21.62 1.75 5.01
C LYS A 151 -20.23 1.17 4.75
N HIS A 152 -19.34 1.93 4.12
CA HIS A 152 -18.00 1.45 3.78
C HIS A 152 -17.02 1.70 4.95
N PRO A 153 -16.31 0.67 5.44
CA PRO A 153 -15.49 0.78 6.64
C PRO A 153 -14.39 1.84 6.52
N LEU A 154 -13.70 1.93 5.37
CA LEU A 154 -12.67 2.95 5.16
C LEU A 154 -13.20 4.33 4.74
N LEU A 155 -14.10 4.40 3.75
CA LEU A 155 -14.49 5.69 3.16
C LEU A 155 -15.23 6.60 4.14
N LYS A 156 -16.05 6.04 5.05
CA LYS A 156 -16.67 6.82 6.12
C LYS A 156 -15.63 7.49 7.04
N GLU A 157 -14.51 6.84 7.29
CA GLU A 157 -13.45 7.37 8.16
C GLU A 157 -12.66 8.48 7.48
N ILE A 158 -12.55 8.42 6.14
CA ILE A 158 -11.99 9.50 5.32
C ILE A 158 -12.93 10.72 5.33
N ALA A 159 -14.23 10.50 5.11
CA ALA A 159 -15.24 11.55 5.11
C ALA A 159 -15.31 12.27 6.48
N ASN A 160 -15.20 11.50 7.56
CA ASN A 160 -15.21 12.02 8.93
C ASN A 160 -13.86 12.56 9.42
N ASP A 161 -12.79 12.47 8.62
CA ASP A 161 -11.42 12.86 9.02
C ASP A 161 -11.00 12.23 10.37
N SER A 162 -11.33 10.96 10.58
CA SER A 162 -11.22 10.28 11.88
C SER A 162 -9.94 9.46 12.05
N CYS A 163 -9.19 9.24 10.97
CA CYS A 163 -7.96 8.45 10.98
C CYS A 163 -6.95 8.91 9.93
N ASN A 164 -5.67 8.57 10.14
CA ASN A 164 -4.59 8.91 9.22
C ASN A 164 -4.56 7.93 8.02
N LEU A 165 -5.52 8.11 7.12
CA LEU A 165 -5.76 7.26 5.96
C LEU A 165 -5.86 8.11 4.69
N VAL A 166 -5.13 7.70 3.65
CA VAL A 166 -5.23 8.23 2.30
C VAL A 166 -5.71 7.11 1.37
N VAL A 167 -6.71 7.41 0.54
CA VAL A 167 -7.17 6.49 -0.50
C VAL A 167 -7.20 7.22 -1.85
N SER A 168 -6.60 6.61 -2.87
CA SER A 168 -6.75 7.01 -4.27
C SER A 168 -7.63 5.99 -5.02
N PRO A 169 -8.40 6.42 -6.05
CA PRO A 169 -9.43 5.58 -6.65
C PRO A 169 -8.88 4.64 -7.75
N HIS A 170 -7.99 3.72 -7.39
CA HIS A 170 -7.39 2.72 -8.29
C HIS A 170 -6.71 3.33 -9.53
N ILE A 171 -5.84 4.31 -9.29
CA ILE A 171 -5.20 5.11 -10.32
C ILE A 171 -3.68 4.93 -10.38
N ALA A 172 -3.07 4.07 -9.56
CA ALA A 172 -1.62 3.84 -9.56
C ALA A 172 -1.09 3.36 -10.92
N TRP A 173 -1.94 2.78 -11.76
CA TRP A 173 -1.59 2.32 -13.11
C TRP A 173 -1.86 3.34 -14.23
N LEU A 174 -2.59 4.44 -13.95
CA LEU A 174 -3.11 5.39 -14.95
C LEU A 174 -2.07 6.41 -15.47
N GLY A 175 -0.77 6.17 -15.26
CA GLY A 175 0.27 7.01 -15.85
C GLY A 175 0.15 7.03 -17.38
N SER A 176 0.30 8.20 -18.02
CA SER A 176 0.10 8.34 -19.48
C SER A 176 1.02 7.41 -20.28
N GLN A 177 2.27 7.22 -19.85
CA GLN A 177 3.20 6.27 -20.45
C GLN A 177 2.78 4.81 -20.24
N SER A 178 2.22 4.49 -19.07
CA SER A 178 1.69 3.15 -18.76
C SER A 178 0.48 2.81 -19.65
N ILE A 179 -0.43 3.77 -19.84
CA ILE A 179 -1.58 3.64 -20.75
C ILE A 179 -1.12 3.44 -22.19
N ALA A 180 -0.19 4.27 -22.67
CA ALA A 180 0.35 4.12 -24.03
C ALA A 180 0.98 2.73 -24.25
N THR A 181 1.74 2.25 -23.25
CA THR A 181 2.34 0.90 -23.28
C THR A 181 1.27 -0.18 -23.31
N LEU A 182 0.26 -0.09 -22.46
CA LEU A 182 -0.85 -1.05 -22.40
C LEU A 182 -1.59 -1.11 -23.74
N LEU A 183 -1.96 0.03 -24.31
CA LEU A 183 -2.65 0.08 -25.59
C LEU A 183 -1.81 -0.54 -26.71
N GLY A 184 -0.51 -0.24 -26.77
CA GLY A 184 0.40 -0.87 -27.72
C GLY A 184 0.45 -2.40 -27.57
N GLN A 185 0.52 -2.91 -26.34
CA GLN A 185 0.51 -4.36 -26.08
C GLN A 185 -0.83 -5.01 -26.46
N CYS A 186 -1.96 -4.36 -26.20
CA CYS A 186 -3.27 -4.85 -26.61
C CYS A 186 -3.40 -4.94 -28.13
N MET A 187 -2.95 -3.91 -28.86
CA MET A 187 -2.95 -3.90 -30.32
C MET A 187 -2.09 -5.03 -30.88
N GLU A 188 -0.87 -5.20 -30.35
CA GLU A 188 0.02 -6.29 -30.75
C GLU A 188 -0.60 -7.67 -30.50
N ASN A 189 -1.23 -7.89 -29.34
CA ASN A 189 -1.88 -9.16 -29.03
C ASN A 189 -2.98 -9.50 -30.07
N ILE A 190 -3.79 -8.51 -30.45
CA ILE A 190 -4.86 -8.67 -31.45
C ILE A 190 -4.28 -9.00 -32.82
N GLU A 191 -3.26 -8.26 -33.26
CA GLU A 191 -2.61 -8.51 -34.55
C GLU A 191 -1.97 -9.90 -34.63
N GLN A 192 -1.27 -10.30 -33.57
CA GLN A 192 -0.57 -11.58 -33.49
C GLN A 192 -1.54 -12.76 -33.43
N PHE A 193 -2.65 -12.60 -32.72
CA PHE A 193 -3.74 -13.58 -32.74
C PHE A 193 -4.32 -13.74 -34.15
N HIS A 194 -4.60 -12.63 -34.85
CA HIS A 194 -5.11 -12.67 -36.22
C HIS A 194 -4.14 -13.36 -37.21
N LYS A 195 -2.83 -13.18 -37.01
CA LYS A 195 -1.76 -13.82 -37.80
C LYS A 195 -1.54 -15.30 -37.47
N GLY A 196 -2.23 -15.86 -36.48
CA GLY A 196 -2.07 -17.24 -36.02
C GLY A 196 -0.83 -17.46 -35.15
N THR A 197 -0.19 -16.39 -34.66
CA THR A 197 1.01 -16.42 -33.83
C THR A 197 0.78 -15.71 -32.48
N PRO A 198 -0.19 -16.14 -31.66
CA PRO A 198 -0.57 -15.44 -30.44
C PRO A 198 0.61 -15.25 -29.48
N VAL A 199 0.66 -14.08 -28.85
CA VAL A 199 1.68 -13.70 -27.85
C VAL A 199 1.03 -13.38 -26.51
N ARG A 200 1.81 -13.43 -25.42
CA ARG A 200 1.36 -13.12 -24.05
C ARG A 200 0.13 -13.95 -23.60
N THR A 201 0.10 -15.23 -23.98
CA THR A 201 -0.93 -16.18 -23.56
C THR A 201 -0.79 -16.53 -22.08
N VAL A 202 -1.92 -16.58 -21.37
CA VAL A 202 -2.02 -16.89 -19.94
C VAL A 202 -2.69 -18.23 -19.69
#